data_AF-A0A060YVM7-F1
#
_entry.id   AF-A0A060YVM7-F1
#
_cell.length_a   1.000
_cell.length_b   1.000
_cell.length_c   1.000
_cell.angle_alpha   90.00
_cell.angle_beta   90.00
_cell.angle_gamma   90.00
#
_symmetry.space_group_name_H-M   'P 1'
#
loop_
_entity.id
_entity.type
_entity.pdbx_description
1 polymer ?
#
loop_
_entity_poly.entity_id
_entity_poly.type
_entity_poly.pdbx_seq_one_letter_code
_entity_poly.pdbx_strand_id
1 'polypeptide(L)'
;MDELTTSSFKTTGSKWLLPVSDFFGFPLDQVNFLACQVFALGASFWFRLYLNPQFSSPVVRHAVATLFGLSFVIFCFGWYAVHISVLVMVCYRILVTADIHNIHR
;
A
#
# COMPACT_ATOMS: atom_id res chain seq x y z
N MET A 1 -18.63 33.80 7.53
CA MET A 1 -18.56 32.54 6.75
C MET A 1 -17.09 32.12 6.68
N ASP A 2 -16.40 32.02 7.82
CA ASP A 2 -16.54 31.04 8.91
C ASP A 2 -16.06 29.66 8.47
N GLU A 3 -14.74 29.48 8.57
CA GLU A 3 -14.14 28.40 9.38
C GLU A 3 -14.51 26.93 9.06
N LEU A 4 -15.15 26.64 7.92
CA LEU A 4 -15.64 25.30 7.57
C LEU A 4 -14.89 24.56 6.46
N THR A 5 -14.01 25.21 5.69
CA THR A 5 -13.23 24.52 4.64
C THR A 5 -11.75 24.35 4.99
N THR A 6 -11.29 24.97 6.07
CA THR A 6 -10.01 24.68 6.74
C THR A 6 -10.07 23.44 7.63
N SER A 7 -11.18 22.69 7.62
CA SER A 7 -11.10 21.23 7.77
C SER A 7 -10.52 20.63 6.49
N SER A 8 -9.32 21.07 6.15
CA SER A 8 -8.40 20.34 5.30
C SER A 8 -8.35 18.94 5.89
N PHE A 9 -9.11 18.03 5.28
CA PHE A 9 -8.98 16.60 5.46
C PHE A 9 -7.48 16.36 5.35
N LYS A 10 -6.80 16.17 6.48
CA LYS A 10 -5.35 16.05 6.55
C LYS A 10 -5.01 14.67 6.02
N THR A 11 -5.22 14.47 4.71
CA THR A 11 -4.76 13.31 3.98
C THR A 11 -3.26 13.28 4.14
N THR A 12 -2.80 12.22 4.80
CA THR A 12 -1.37 11.99 5.02
C THR A 12 -0.76 11.22 3.85
N GLY A 13 -1.59 10.87 2.85
CA GLY A 13 -1.18 10.24 1.59
C GLY A 13 -0.46 11.21 0.65
N SER A 14 -0.17 10.74 -0.56
CA SER A 14 0.57 11.51 -1.56
C SER A 14 -0.12 12.82 -1.94
N LYS A 15 0.56 13.93 -1.70
CA LYS A 15 0.18 15.27 -2.16
C LYS A 15 0.57 15.55 -3.61
N TRP A 16 1.32 14.64 -4.25
CA TRP A 16 1.79 14.85 -5.63
C TRP A 16 0.65 14.94 -6.66
N LEU A 17 -0.52 14.40 -6.33
CA LEU A 17 -1.71 14.43 -7.18
C LEU A 17 -2.62 15.64 -6.91
N LEU A 18 -2.19 16.60 -6.07
CA LEU A 18 -2.83 17.92 -5.88
C LEU A 18 -3.23 18.60 -7.21
N PRO A 19 -2.34 18.77 -8.20
CA PRO A 19 -2.70 19.44 -9.45
C PRO A 19 -3.74 18.67 -10.27
N VAL A 20 -3.80 17.34 -10.15
CA VAL A 20 -4.79 16.51 -10.84
C VAL A 20 -6.15 16.59 -10.12
N SER A 21 -6.13 16.59 -8.79
CA SER A 21 -7.33 16.78 -7.96
C SER A 21 -7.97 18.16 -8.21
N ASP A 22 -7.16 19.21 -8.30
CA ASP A 22 -7.63 20.58 -8.57
C ASP A 22 -8.19 20.71 -10.00
N PHE A 23 -7.58 20.02 -10.97
CA PHE A 23 -8.07 20.00 -12.35
C PHE A 23 -9.41 19.27 -12.51
N PHE A 24 -9.61 18.14 -11.83
CA PHE A 24 -10.85 17.36 -11.91
C PHE A 24 -11.92 17.75 -10.88
N GLY A 25 -11.57 18.54 -9.86
CA GLY A 25 -12.47 18.91 -8.76
C GLY A 25 -12.84 17.76 -7.81
N PHE A 26 -12.08 16.65 -7.83
CA PHE A 26 -12.33 15.48 -6.97
C PHE A 26 -11.49 15.51 -5.70
N PRO A 27 -11.96 14.90 -4.59
CA PRO A 27 -11.18 14.79 -3.35
C PRO A 27 -9.88 14.00 -3.57
N LEU A 28 -8.80 14.48 -2.95
CA LEU A 28 -7.43 13.96 -3.10
C LEU A 28 -7.30 12.46 -2.81
N ASP A 29 -8.00 11.97 -1.80
CA ASP A 29 -8.02 10.56 -1.41
C ASP A 29 -8.59 9.66 -2.52
N GLN A 30 -9.64 10.10 -3.21
CA GLN A 30 -10.23 9.36 -4.32
C GLN A 30 -9.31 9.34 -5.54
N VAL A 31 -8.65 10.46 -5.85
CA VAL A 31 -7.65 10.54 -6.93
C VAL A 31 -6.45 9.63 -6.63
N ASN A 32 -6.01 9.58 -5.36
CA ASN A 32 -4.92 8.72 -4.94
C ASN A 32 -5.29 7.23 -5.03
N PHE A 33 -6.52 6.87 -4.65
CA PHE A 33 -7.05 5.51 -4.81
C PHE A 33 -7.13 5.07 -6.27
N LEU A 34 -7.64 5.93 -7.15
CA LEU A 34 -7.71 5.66 -8.58
C LEU A 34 -6.32 5.52 -9.21
N ALA A 35 -5.41 6.43 -8.89
CA ALA A 35 -4.03 6.35 -9.35
C ALA A 35 -3.37 5.04 -8.89
N CYS A 36 -3.55 4.69 -7.62
CA CYS A 36 -3.09 3.42 -7.05
C CYS A 36 -3.64 2.21 -7.81
N GLN A 37 -4.91 2.21 -8.21
CA GLN A 37 -5.50 1.13 -9.01
C GLN A 37 -4.87 1.01 -10.40
N VAL A 38 -4.66 2.13 -11.09
CA VAL A 38 -4.00 2.13 -12.40
C VAL A 38 -2.57 1.61 -12.29
N PHE A 39 -1.81 2.05 -11.28
CA PHE A 39 -0.46 1.55 -11.02
C PHE A 39 -0.47 0.06 -10.63
N ALA A 40 -1.44 -0.38 -9.83
CA ALA A 40 -1.58 -1.79 -9.45
C ALA A 40 -1.89 -2.68 -10.65
N LEU A 41 -2.74 -2.24 -11.57
CA LEU A 41 -3.02 -2.95 -12.83
C LEU A 41 -1.76 -3.02 -13.71
N GLY A 42 -1.04 -1.91 -13.86
CA GLY A 42 0.22 -1.88 -14.58
C GLY A 42 1.27 -2.81 -13.98
N ALA A 43 1.44 -2.78 -12.65
CA ALA A 43 2.32 -3.69 -11.94
C ALA A 43 1.89 -5.14 -12.10
N SER A 44 0.59 -5.46 -11.99
CA SER A 44 0.07 -6.82 -12.23
C SER A 44 0.42 -7.35 -13.61
N PHE A 45 0.32 -6.49 -14.63
CA PHE A 45 0.75 -6.84 -15.99
C PHE A 45 2.27 -7.04 -16.08
N TRP A 46 3.05 -6.17 -15.45
CA TRP A 46 4.50 -6.31 -15.34
C TRP A 46 4.91 -7.62 -14.64
N PHE A 47 4.26 -7.96 -13.54
CA PHE A 47 4.44 -9.21 -12.81
C PHE A 47 4.18 -10.42 -13.72
N ARG A 48 3.12 -10.40 -14.52
CA ARG A 48 2.80 -11.47 -15.47
C ARG A 48 3.85 -11.62 -16.58
N LEU A 49 4.41 -10.51 -17.06
CA LEU A 49 5.40 -10.54 -18.15
C LEU A 49 6.82 -10.90 -17.67
N TYR A 50 7.28 -10.32 -16.57
CA TYR A 50 8.67 -10.44 -16.11
C TYR A 50 8.92 -11.63 -15.17
N LEU A 51 7.90 -12.13 -14.46
CA LEU A 51 8.06 -13.29 -13.55
C LEU A 51 7.58 -14.60 -14.18
N ASN A 52 8.12 -14.93 -15.35
CA ASN A 52 7.89 -16.24 -15.97
C ASN A 52 8.50 -17.37 -15.07
N PRO A 53 7.77 -18.47 -14.76
CA PRO A 53 8.14 -19.54 -13.82
C PRO A 53 9.55 -20.13 -13.96
N GLN A 54 10.14 -20.01 -15.14
CA GLN A 54 11.38 -20.67 -15.50
C GLN A 54 12.65 -19.94 -15.03
N PHE A 55 12.59 -18.65 -14.68
CA PHE A 55 13.80 -17.87 -14.39
C PHE A 55 13.86 -17.24 -12.99
N SER A 56 12.76 -17.25 -12.22
CA SER A 56 12.70 -16.48 -10.97
C SER A 56 12.26 -17.33 -9.78
N SER A 57 13.13 -17.43 -8.79
CA SER A 57 12.92 -18.15 -7.52
C SER A 57 11.63 -17.68 -6.81
N PRO A 58 10.83 -18.59 -6.22
CA PRO A 58 9.58 -18.27 -5.53
C PRO A 58 9.71 -17.12 -4.51
N VAL A 59 10.85 -17.07 -3.83
CA VAL A 59 11.18 -16.06 -2.80
C VAL A 59 11.24 -14.66 -3.41
N VAL A 60 11.86 -14.51 -4.58
CA VAL A 60 11.98 -13.22 -5.27
C VAL A 60 10.59 -12.73 -5.70
N ARG A 61 9.72 -13.63 -6.16
CA ARG A 61 8.34 -13.28 -6.55
C ARG A 61 7.57 -12.69 -5.39
N HIS A 62 7.63 -13.35 -4.23
CA HIS A 62 6.93 -12.90 -3.03
C HIS A 62 7.51 -11.60 -2.51
N ALA A 63 8.85 -11.48 -2.44
CA ALA A 63 9.51 -10.26 -2.00
C ALA A 63 9.12 -9.05 -2.88
N VAL A 64 9.15 -9.19 -4.20
CA VAL A 64 8.80 -8.11 -5.13
C VAL A 64 7.31 -7.79 -5.03
N ALA A 65 6.42 -8.78 -4.95
CA ALA A 65 4.98 -8.57 -4.79
C ALA A 65 4.64 -7.83 -3.49
N THR A 66 5.24 -8.25 -2.38
CA THR A 66 5.07 -7.59 -1.08
C THR A 66 5.62 -6.16 -1.10
N LEU A 67 6.78 -5.92 -1.73
CA LEU A 67 7.38 -4.58 -1.81
C LEU A 67 6.50 -3.62 -2.63
N PHE A 68 6.00 -4.04 -3.80
CA PHE A 68 5.09 -3.24 -4.62
C PHE A 68 3.77 -2.96 -3.90
N GLY A 69 3.17 -3.99 -3.30
CA GLY A 69 1.93 -3.84 -2.54
C GLY A 69 2.08 -2.86 -1.37
N LEU A 70 3.18 -2.98 -0.61
CA LEU A 70 3.48 -2.05 0.48
C LEU A 70 3.70 -0.63 -0.03
N SER A 71 4.44 -0.46 -1.13
CA SER A 71 4.67 0.85 -1.75
C SER A 71 3.36 1.53 -2.17
N PHE A 72 2.42 0.79 -2.75
CA PHE A 72 1.12 1.30 -3.15
C PHE A 72 0.24 1.71 -1.98
N VAL A 73 0.20 0.90 -0.92
CA VAL A 73 -0.55 1.23 0.30
C VAL A 73 -0.01 2.51 0.96
N ILE A 74 1.32 2.65 1.03
CA ILE A 74 1.97 3.85 1.58
C ILE A 74 1.68 5.07 0.72
N PHE A 75 1.73 4.94 -0.61
CA PHE A 75 1.42 6.03 -1.53
C PHE A 75 -0.05 6.51 -1.38
N CYS A 76 -0.99 5.56 -1.31
CA CYS A 76 -2.43 5.84 -1.28
C CYS A 76 -2.90 6.46 0.05
N PHE A 77 -2.41 5.93 1.17
CA PHE A 77 -2.96 6.25 2.49
C PHE A 77 -1.97 6.96 3.42
N GLY A 78 -0.68 6.96 3.07
CA GLY A 78 0.35 7.73 3.78
C GLY A 78 0.85 7.10 5.07
N TRP A 79 1.31 7.95 5.98
CA TRP A 79 2.00 7.56 7.22
C TRP A 79 1.20 6.61 8.12
N TYR A 80 -0.13 6.80 8.23
CA TYR A 80 -0.97 5.91 9.03
C TYR A 80 -1.01 4.48 8.48
N ALA A 81 -0.95 4.33 7.15
CA ALA A 81 -0.90 3.04 6.50
C ALA A 81 0.38 2.28 6.86
N VAL A 82 1.51 2.99 7.00
CA VAL A 82 2.77 2.41 7.46
C VAL A 82 2.61 1.85 8.87
N HIS A 83 2.04 2.63 9.80
CA HIS A 83 1.83 2.20 11.17
C HIS A 83 0.97 0.94 11.27
N ILE A 84 -0.17 0.91 10.57
CA ILE A 84 -1.05 -0.26 10.57
C ILE A 84 -0.36 -1.46 9.91
N SER A 85 0.38 -1.25 8.81
CA SER A 85 1.12 -2.31 8.14
C SER A 85 2.19 -2.93 9.05
N VAL A 86 2.97 -2.10 9.75
CA VAL A 86 3.98 -2.55 10.73
C VAL A 86 3.30 -3.29 11.88
N LEU A 87 2.20 -2.77 12.41
CA LEU A 87 1.45 -3.41 13.48
C LEU A 87 0.99 -4.82 13.08
N VAL A 88 0.35 -4.97 11.91
CA VAL A 88 -0.10 -6.28 11.40
C VAL A 88 1.07 -7.23 11.21
N MET A 89 2.20 -6.76 10.68
CA MET A 89 3.41 -7.57 10.53
C MET A 89 3.94 -8.06 11.88
N VAL A 90 3.97 -7.20 12.90
CA VAL A 90 4.39 -7.57 14.25
C VAL A 90 3.44 -8.60 14.85
N CYS A 91 2.12 -8.39 14.78
CA CYS A 91 1.13 -9.33 15.26
C CYS A 91 1.26 -10.70 14.58
N TYR A 92 1.48 -10.72 13.26
CA TYR A 92 1.69 -11.95 12.51
C TYR A 92 2.97 -12.67 12.95
N ARG A 93 4.07 -11.94 13.17
CA ARG A 93 5.32 -12.53 13.67
C ARG A 93 5.14 -13.15 15.04
N ILE A 94 4.47 -12.46 15.96
CA ILE A 94 4.13 -12.99 17.29
C ILE A 94 3.35 -14.29 17.13
N LEU A 95 2.29 -14.31 16.33
CA LEU A 95 1.45 -15.49 16.10
C LEU A 95 2.25 -16.68 15.55
N VAL A 96 3.15 -16.46 14.60
CA VAL A 96 4.02 -17.50 14.05
C VAL A 96 5.03 -18.02 15.09
N THR A 97 5.55 -17.14 15.96
CA THR A 97 6.53 -17.53 17.00
C THR A 97 5.89 -18.14 18.25
N ALA A 98 4.65 -17.78 18.56
CA ALA A 98 3.98 -18.12 19.82
C ALA A 98 3.59 -19.61 19.94
N ASP A 99 3.49 -20.33 18.82
CA ASP A 99 2.98 -21.71 18.79
C ASP A 99 4.06 -22.80 18.62
N ILE A 100 5.23 -22.46 18.07
CA ILE A 100 6.23 -23.49 17.74
C ILE A 100 6.96 -24.03 19.00
N HIS A 101 7.03 -23.25 20.07
CA HIS A 101 7.84 -23.60 21.25
C HIS A 101 7.05 -24.27 22.40
N ASN A 102 5.72 -24.20 22.41
CA ASN A 102 4.92 -24.66 23.56
C ASN A 102 3.93 -25.80 23.27
N ILE A 103 3.66 -26.17 22.01
CA ILE A 103 2.66 -27.22 21.72
C ILE A 103 3.22 -28.65 21.82
N HIS A 104 4.54 -28.84 21.78
CA HIS A 104 5.16 -30.18 21.79
C HIS A 104 5.72 -30.60 23.16
N ARG A 105 5.13 -30.17 24.28
CA ARG A 105 5.42 -30.75 25.61
C ARG A 105 4.16 -31.14 26.37
#